data_AF-A0A5Q4ZRF5-F1
#
_entry.id   AF-A0A5Q4ZRF5-F1
#
_cell.length_a   1.000
_cell.length_b   1.000
_cell.length_c   1.000
_cell.angle_alpha   90.00
_cell.angle_beta   90.00
_cell.angle_gamma   90.00
#
_symmetry.space_group_name_H-M   'P 1'
#
loop_
_entity.id
_entity.type
_entity.pdbx_description
1 polymer ?
#
loop_
_entity_poly.entity_id
_entity_poly.type
_entity_poly.pdbx_seq_one_letter_code
_entity_poly.pdbx_strand_id
1 'polypeptide(L)' 'MQIKDLIMLFDSGSLKKARVVINPLGSGYNLLIDKYVLETQRGGYRVYKSIDAACESALKIGFKRVEVCL' A
#
# COMPACT_ATOMS: atom_id res chain seq x y z
N MET A 1 -4.22 -1.79 -8.41
CA MET A 1 -4.80 -0.43 -8.48
C MET A 1 -3.68 0.59 -8.51
N GLN A 2 -3.81 1.65 -9.33
CA GLN A 2 -2.80 2.71 -9.39
C GLN A 2 -2.94 3.63 -8.17
N ILE A 3 -1.87 4.34 -7.82
CA ILE A 3 -1.86 5.22 -6.64
C ILE A 3 -2.88 6.35 -6.72
N LYS A 4 -3.15 6.87 -7.92
CA LYS A 4 -4.13 7.94 -8.16
C LYS A 4 -5.55 7.51 -7.80
N ASP A 5 -5.93 6.28 -8.18
CA ASP A 5 -7.24 5.73 -7.86
C ASP A 5 -7.40 5.55 -6.35
N LEU A 6 -6.33 5.14 -5.66
CA LEU A 6 -6.32 4.96 -4.20
C LEU A 6 -6.47 6.31 -3.48
N ILE A 7 -5.86 7.38 -3.99
CA ILE A 7 -6.05 8.73 -3.46
C ILE A 7 -7.53 9.15 -3.58
N MET A 8 -8.15 8.98 -4.75
CA MET A 8 -9.57 9.31 -4.93
C MET A 8 -10.50 8.51 -4.00
N LEU A 9 -10.22 7.22 -3.79
CA LEU A 9 -11.00 6.41 -2.85
C LEU A 9 -10.74 6.80 -1.39
N PHE A 10 -9.53 7.23 -1.04
CA PHE A 10 -9.22 7.72 0.29
C PHE A 10 -9.95 9.03 0.57
N ASP A 11 -9.88 9.98 -0.36
CA ASP A 11 -10.53 11.30 -0.24
C ASP A 11 -12.06 11.19 -0.15
N SER A 12 -12.66 10.19 -0.79
CA SER A 12 -14.10 9.89 -0.64
C SER A 12 -14.47 9.20 0.68
N GLY A 13 -13.50 8.87 1.54
CA GLY A 13 -13.71 8.19 2.81
C GLY A 13 -13.93 6.68 2.70
N SER A 14 -13.69 6.10 1.51
CA SER A 14 -13.93 4.68 1.24
C SER A 14 -12.81 3.76 1.75
N LEU A 15 -11.61 4.31 1.99
CA LEU A 15 -10.46 3.57 2.51
C LEU A 15 -10.16 3.97 3.95
N LYS A 16 -9.93 2.99 4.82
CA LYS A 16 -9.82 3.20 6.27
C LYS A 16 -8.51 2.68 6.86
N LYS A 17 -7.88 1.68 6.24
CA LYS A 17 -6.70 1.03 6.82
C LYS A 17 -5.60 0.81 5.80
N ALA A 18 -4.36 1.04 6.24
CA ALA A 18 -3.14 0.71 5.52
C ALA A 18 -2.29 -0.25 6.37
N ARG A 19 -1.83 -1.33 5.74
CA ARG A 19 -1.05 -2.40 6.36
C ARG A 19 0.17 -2.75 5.54
N VAL A 20 1.32 -2.83 6.18
CA VAL A 20 2.53 -3.42 5.59
C VAL A 20 2.62 -4.86 6.05
N VAL A 21 2.77 -5.79 5.10
CA VAL A 21 2.93 -7.23 5.37
C VAL A 21 4.16 -7.76 4.65
N ILE A 22 4.71 -8.88 5.14
CA ILE A 22 5.72 -9.63 4.41
C ILE A 22 5.13 -10.15 3.10
N ASN A 23 5.90 -10.05 2.01
CA ASN A 23 5.49 -10.61 0.73
C ASN A 23 5.41 -12.15 0.81
N PRO A 24 4.25 -12.78 0.62
CA PRO A 24 4.11 -14.23 0.80
C PRO A 24 4.83 -15.05 -0.28
N LEU A 25 5.10 -14.45 -1.45
CA LEU A 25 5.69 -15.14 -2.60
C LEU A 25 7.19 -14.88 -2.77
N GLY A 26 7.84 -14.22 -1.81
CA GLY A 26 9.28 -13.97 -1.88
C GLY A 26 9.77 -12.93 -0.88
N SER A 27 10.84 -12.23 -1.23
CA SER A 27 11.44 -11.23 -0.35
C SER A 27 10.76 -9.86 -0.48
N GLY A 28 10.78 -9.09 0.60
CA GLY A 28 10.26 -7.72 0.64
C GLY A 28 8.88 -7.62 1.28
N TYR A 29 8.21 -6.50 1.02
CA TYR A 29 7.00 -6.09 1.72
C TYR A 29 5.89 -5.66 0.75
N ASN A 30 4.66 -5.97 1.08
CA ASN A 30 3.47 -5.50 0.36
C ASN A 30 2.76 -4.44 1.18
N LEU A 31 2.22 -3.43 0.49
CA LEU A 31 1.32 -2.45 1.08
C LEU A 31 -0.13 -2.81 0.73
N LEU A 32 -0.88 -3.25 1.73
CA LEU A 32 -2.32 -3.51 1.66
C LEU A 32 -3.09 -2.27 2.11
N ILE A 33 -3.98 -1.82 1.25
CA ILE A 33 -4.90 -0.72 1.55
C ILE A 33 -6.31 -1.30 1.56
N ASP A 34 -6.82 -1.60 2.75
CA ASP A 34 -7.99 -2.45 2.99
C ASP A 34 -7.93 -3.75 2.16
N LYS A 35 -8.74 -3.85 1.09
CA LYS A 35 -8.81 -5.01 0.19
C LYS A 35 -7.97 -4.85 -1.09
N TYR A 36 -7.32 -3.71 -1.26
CA TYR A 36 -6.56 -3.36 -2.46
C TYR A 36 -5.06 -3.49 -2.24
N VAL A 37 -4.37 -3.88 -3.30
CA VAL A 37 -2.90 -3.87 -3.36
C VAL A 37 -2.46 -2.90 -4.45
N LEU A 38 -1.41 -2.14 -4.15
CA LEU A 38 -0.83 -1.22 -5.12
C LEU A 38 -0.20 -2.01 -6.27
N GLU A 39 -0.43 -1.57 -7.50
CA GLU A 39 0.21 -2.14 -8.68
C GLU A 39 1.41 -1.32 -9.12
N THR A 40 2.32 -1.95 -9.86
CA THR A 40 3.35 -1.21 -10.58
C THR A 40 2.77 -0.55 -11.82
N GLN A 41 3.48 0.43 -12.40
CA GLN A 41 3.07 1.06 -13.66
C GLN A 41 3.02 0.07 -14.84
N ARG A 42 3.73 -1.06 -14.75
CA ARG A 42 3.79 -2.10 -15.80
C ARG A 42 2.89 -3.30 -15.49
N GLY A 43 2.00 -3.17 -14.51
CA GLY A 43 1.17 -4.26 -14.01
C GLY A 43 1.86 -5.12 -12.94
N GLY A 44 1.09 -5.99 -12.31
CA GLY A 44 1.53 -6.81 -11.18
C GLY A 44 1.60 -6.04 -9.86
N TYR A 45 1.67 -6.79 -8.75
CA TYR A 45 1.71 -6.22 -7.41
C TYR A 45 3.02 -5.50 -7.14
N ARG A 46 2.92 -4.35 -6.48
CA ARG A 46 4.09 -3.59 -6.05
C ARG A 46 4.67 -4.19 -4.78
N VAL A 47 5.88 -4.71 -4.92
CA VAL A 47 6.69 -5.20 -3.79
C VAL A 47 7.72 -4.13 -3.42
N TYR A 48 7.80 -3.82 -2.14
CA TYR A 48 8.71 -2.84 -1.56
C TYR A 48 9.94 -3.53 -0.97
N LYS A 49 11.11 -2.89 -1.11
CA LYS A 49 12.37 -3.40 -0.54
C LYS A 49 12.47 -3.18 0.97
N SER A 50 11.77 -2.18 1.51
CA SER A 50 11.75 -1.83 2.93
C SER A 50 10.35 -1.43 3.39
N ILE A 51 10.12 -1.53 4.70
CA ILE A 51 8.89 -1.06 5.36
C ILE A 51 8.73 0.45 5.15
N ASP A 52 9.82 1.22 5.27
CA ASP A 52 9.79 2.68 5.11
C ASP A 52 9.29 3.10 3.73
N ALA A 53 9.71 2.41 2.67
CA ALA A 53 9.25 2.71 1.31
C ALA A 53 7.75 2.41 1.11
N ALA A 54 7.24 1.38 1.80
CA ALA A 54 5.81 1.07 1.83
C ALA A 54 5.04 2.15 2.61
N CYS A 55 5.53 2.56 3.78
CA CYS A 55 4.96 3.64 4.59
C CYS A 55 4.95 4.97 3.86
N GLU A 56 6.02 5.33 3.14
CA GLU A 56 6.09 6.55 2.32
C GLU A 56 5.00 6.54 1.23
N SER A 57 4.70 5.37 0.65
CA SER A 57 3.61 5.25 -0.33
C SER A 57 2.24 5.39 0.32
N ALA A 58 2.04 4.86 1.53
CA ALA A 58 0.81 5.06 2.29
C ALA A 58 0.59 6.54 2.67
N LEU A 59 1.67 7.24 3.05
CA LEU A 59 1.66 8.67 3.34
C LEU A 59 1.25 9.50 2.11
N LYS A 60 1.74 9.13 0.91
CA LYS A 60 1.35 9.78 -0.36
C LYS A 60 -0.14 9.62 -0.69
N ILE A 61 -0.79 8.57 -0.19
CA ILE A 61 -2.23 8.36 -0.33
C ILE A 61 -3.02 9.21 0.69
N GLY A 62 -2.43 9.51 1.85
CA GLY A 62 -3.06 10.30 2.92
C GLY A 62 -3.14 9.59 4.27
N PHE A 63 -2.68 8.35 4.37
CA PHE A 63 -2.69 7.61 5.63
C PHE A 63 -1.66 8.17 6.62
N LYS A 64 -2.12 8.57 7.81
CA LYS A 64 -1.25 9.01 8.91
C LYS A 64 -0.80 7.89 9.84
N ARG A 65 -1.49 6.75 9.79
CA ARG A 65 -1.18 5.55 10.57
C ARG A 65 -1.15 4.35 9.64
N VAL A 66 -0.08 3.57 9.77
CA VAL A 66 0.13 2.34 9.00
C VAL A 66 0.42 1.23 10.01
N GLU A 67 -0.34 0.15 9.94
CA GLU A 67 -0.09 -1.06 10.74
C GLU A 67 1.02 -1.88 10.07
N VAL A 68 2.02 -2.30 10.84
CA VAL A 68 3.09 -3.17 10.34
C VAL A 68 2.89 -4.55 10.94
N CYS A 69 2.64 -5.54 10.08
CA CYS A 69 2.43 -6.94 10.45
C CYS A 69 3.57 -7.77 9.86
N LEU A 70 4.55 -8.10 10.71
CA LEU A 70 5.70 -8.93 10.37
C LEU A 70 5.44 -10.39 10.71
#